data_AF-A0A3B9QJX6-F1
#
_entry.id   AF-A0A3B9QJX6-F1
#
_cell.length_a   1.000
_cell.length_b   1.000
_cell.length_c   1.000
_cell.angle_alpha   90.00
_cell.angle_beta   90.00
_cell.angle_gamma   90.00
#
_symmetry.space_group_name_H-M   'P 1'
#
loop_
_entity.id
_entity.type
_entity.pdbx_description
1 polymer ?
#
loop_
_entity_poly.entity_id
_entity_poly.type
_entity_poly.pdbx_seq_one_letter_code
_entity_poly.pdbx_strand_id
1 'polypeptide(L)'
;MADNQEKPQNVFDFDYSRDGRERPPQDYYEHIKEKFASERDLRLGYRPPGTDHYTSDFTGDFAKYAVDPYGHEVEDREALNDEVEVLFIGGGFSALLTSARLREKGVESIRIVERGADVGGTWYWNRYPGIACDVESYSYLPLLEEMEYFPTMKFASGFEILEYCQSMATKFGFYDK
;
A
#
# COMPACT_ATOMS: atom_id res chain seq x y z
N MET A 1 -12.59 -42.03 33.45
CA MET A 1 -11.27 -42.16 32.79
C MET A 1 -11.51 -41.80 31.34
N ALA A 2 -11.23 -40.55 30.98
CA ALA A 2 -11.36 -40.09 29.59
C ALA A 2 -10.01 -40.29 28.92
N ASP A 3 -10.05 -41.01 27.81
CA ASP A 3 -8.91 -41.46 27.03
C ASP A 3 -8.16 -40.25 26.43
N ASN A 4 -6.87 -40.17 26.69
CA ASN A 4 -6.01 -39.08 26.23
C ASN A 4 -5.66 -39.36 24.75
N GLN A 5 -6.48 -38.87 23.82
CA GLN A 5 -6.16 -38.99 22.39
C GLN A 5 -4.92 -38.15 22.07
N GLU A 6 -3.85 -38.81 21.63
CA GLU A 6 -2.64 -38.18 21.11
C GLU A 6 -2.99 -37.32 19.90
N LYS A 7 -2.66 -36.01 20.00
CA LYS A 7 -2.87 -35.07 18.89
C LYS A 7 -1.88 -35.41 17.76
N PRO A 8 -2.32 -35.37 16.49
CA PRO A 8 -1.47 -35.74 15.37
C PRO A 8 -0.24 -34.83 15.27
N GLN A 9 0.93 -35.44 15.10
CA GLN A 9 2.19 -34.74 14.84
C GLN A 9 2.07 -33.95 13.53
N ASN A 10 2.16 -32.63 13.63
CA ASN A 10 2.28 -31.75 12.48
C ASN A 10 3.59 -32.04 11.74
N VAL A 11 3.57 -31.97 10.40
CA VAL A 11 4.72 -32.20 9.49
C VAL A 11 5.92 -31.28 9.80
N PHE A 12 5.69 -30.21 10.57
CA PHE A 12 6.69 -29.23 10.99
C PHE A 12 7.36 -29.53 12.34
N ASP A 13 7.08 -30.68 12.97
CA ASP A 13 7.66 -31.09 14.27
C ASP A 13 7.58 -29.98 15.34
N PHE A 14 6.47 -29.22 15.28
CA PHE A 14 6.24 -28.10 16.17
C PHE A 14 5.74 -28.64 17.50
N ASP A 15 6.65 -28.73 18.47
CA ASP A 15 6.35 -29.19 19.81
C ASP A 15 5.49 -28.15 20.57
N TYR A 16 4.17 -28.31 20.52
CA TYR A 16 3.22 -27.50 21.29
C TYR A 16 3.29 -27.76 22.81
N SER A 17 4.07 -28.76 23.27
CA SER A 17 4.35 -29.00 24.68
C SER A 17 5.59 -28.24 25.18
N ARG A 18 6.32 -27.53 24.29
CA ARG A 18 7.26 -26.46 24.68
C ARG A 18 6.50 -25.23 25.19
N ASP A 19 5.84 -25.39 26.33
CA ASP A 19 5.55 -24.29 27.27
C ASP A 19 6.82 -23.94 28.10
N GLY A 20 8.00 -24.22 27.53
CA GLY A 20 9.25 -24.48 28.25
C GLY A 20 10.23 -23.31 28.31
N ARG A 21 9.77 -22.07 28.19
CA ARG A 21 10.50 -20.95 28.80
C ARG A 21 9.62 -20.45 29.93
N GLU A 22 10.05 -20.62 31.18
CA GLU A 22 9.44 -19.89 32.28
C GLU A 22 9.32 -18.43 31.86
N ARG A 23 8.09 -17.90 31.90
CA ARG A 23 7.87 -16.50 31.53
C ARG A 23 8.73 -15.63 32.43
N PRO A 24 9.46 -14.64 31.89
CA PRO A 24 10.20 -13.71 32.72
C PRO A 24 9.30 -13.11 33.82
N PRO A 25 9.86 -12.80 34.99
CA PRO A 25 9.13 -12.12 36.05
C PRO A 25 8.61 -10.74 35.57
N GLN A 26 7.61 -10.18 36.25
CA GLN A 26 6.91 -8.97 35.78
C GLN A 26 7.85 -7.75 35.62
N ASP A 27 8.86 -7.64 36.47
CA ASP A 27 9.90 -6.61 36.43
C ASP A 27 10.68 -6.57 35.10
N TYR A 28 10.89 -7.72 34.44
CA TYR A 28 11.45 -7.77 33.09
C TYR A 28 10.61 -6.96 32.09
N TYR A 29 9.28 -7.11 32.13
CA TYR A 29 8.38 -6.39 31.24
C TYR A 29 8.25 -4.92 31.61
N GLU A 30 8.28 -4.58 32.90
CA GLU A 30 8.31 -3.19 33.34
C GLU A 30 9.59 -2.49 32.86
N HIS A 31 10.74 -3.15 32.92
CA HIS A 31 11.99 -2.60 32.38
C HIS A 31 11.91 -2.33 30.86
N ILE A 32 11.26 -3.21 30.09
CA ILE A 32 11.02 -2.96 28.65
C ILE A 32 10.15 -1.72 28.44
N LYS A 33 9.07 -1.58 29.22
CA LYS A 33 8.18 -0.41 29.14
C LYS A 33 8.90 0.87 29.53
N GLU A 34 9.72 0.83 30.57
CA GLU A 34 10.56 1.95 31.00
C GLU A 34 11.54 2.36 29.89
N LYS A 35 12.19 1.39 29.24
CA LYS A 35 13.06 1.68 28.11
C LYS A 35 12.28 2.34 26.97
N PHE A 36 11.11 1.81 26.58
CA PHE A 36 10.26 2.42 25.56
C PHE A 36 9.81 3.84 25.94
N ALA A 37 9.44 4.06 27.21
CA ALA A 37 9.09 5.38 27.70
C ALA A 37 10.27 6.35 27.61
N SER A 38 11.47 5.95 28.04
CA SER A 38 12.67 6.77 27.96
C SER A 38 13.01 7.17 26.51
N GLU A 39 12.93 6.23 25.56
CA GLU A 39 13.17 6.49 24.14
C GLU A 39 12.10 7.40 23.53
N ARG A 40 10.83 7.20 23.88
CA ARG A 40 9.74 8.11 23.47
C ARG A 40 10.00 9.52 23.98
N ASP A 41 10.37 9.65 25.26
CA ASP A 41 10.53 10.95 25.92
C ASP A 41 11.70 11.76 25.36
N LEU A 42 12.75 11.10 24.84
CA LEU A 42 13.80 11.75 24.04
C LEU A 42 13.22 12.52 22.84
N ARG A 43 12.12 12.03 22.26
CA ARG A 43 11.50 12.63 21.06
C ARG A 43 10.49 13.73 21.38
N LEU A 44 10.01 13.80 22.61
CA LEU A 44 9.03 14.82 23.03
C LEU A 44 9.65 16.23 23.13
N GLY A 45 10.97 16.32 23.26
CA GLY A 45 11.71 17.59 23.32
C GLY A 45 12.01 18.26 21.98
N TYR A 46 11.77 17.59 20.84
CA TYR A 46 12.02 18.19 19.52
C TYR A 46 11.02 19.33 19.25
N ARG A 47 11.54 20.51 18.88
CA ARG A 47 10.73 21.70 18.54
C ARG A 47 10.86 22.07 17.06
N PRO A 48 9.77 22.44 16.37
CA PRO A 48 8.39 22.70 16.84
C PRO A 48 7.59 21.53 17.47
N PRO A 49 6.49 21.72 18.20
CA PRO A 49 5.73 20.58 18.73
C PRO A 49 4.93 19.86 17.62
N GLY A 50 4.76 18.54 17.75
CA GLY A 50 3.84 17.79 16.89
C GLY A 50 4.22 17.83 15.40
N THR A 51 3.26 18.15 14.54
CA THR A 51 3.44 18.18 13.08
C THR A 51 4.02 19.50 12.56
N ASP A 52 4.22 20.50 13.41
CA ASP A 52 4.69 21.83 13.02
C ASP A 52 6.14 21.82 12.50
N HIS A 53 6.85 20.70 12.68
CA HIS A 53 8.15 20.43 12.04
C HIS A 53 8.04 20.17 10.54
N TYR A 54 6.86 19.81 10.05
CA TYR A 54 6.61 19.50 8.65
C TYR A 54 5.93 20.68 7.98
N THR A 55 6.20 20.86 6.69
CA THR A 55 5.49 21.81 5.85
C THR A 55 4.95 21.10 4.62
N SER A 56 3.72 21.45 4.24
CA SER A 56 3.13 21.11 2.95
C SER A 56 3.12 22.30 2.00
N ASP A 57 3.71 23.44 2.41
CA ASP A 57 3.94 24.59 1.57
C ASP A 57 5.13 24.32 0.66
N PHE A 58 4.82 23.84 -0.54
CA PHE A 58 5.80 23.63 -1.61
C PHE A 58 5.96 24.88 -2.47
N THR A 59 6.26 26.02 -1.86
CA THR A 59 6.63 27.26 -2.57
C THR A 59 8.14 27.51 -2.54
N GLY A 60 8.61 28.45 -3.36
CA GLY A 60 10.04 28.80 -3.46
C GLY A 60 10.91 27.60 -3.83
N ASP A 61 11.96 27.35 -3.05
CA ASP A 61 12.92 26.26 -3.27
C ASP A 61 12.30 24.85 -3.16
N PHE A 62 11.13 24.73 -2.52
CA PHE A 62 10.40 23.47 -2.36
C PHE A 62 9.41 23.18 -3.48
N ALA A 63 9.14 24.13 -4.38
CA ALA A 63 8.17 23.95 -5.47
C ALA A 63 8.45 22.75 -6.36
N LYS A 64 9.74 22.39 -6.54
CA LYS A 64 10.16 21.20 -7.27
C LYS A 64 9.58 19.89 -6.73
N TYR A 65 9.24 19.82 -5.44
CA TYR A 65 8.66 18.62 -4.82
C TYR A 65 7.16 18.47 -5.10
N ALA A 66 6.49 19.51 -5.60
CA ALA A 66 5.10 19.45 -6.04
C ALA A 66 4.96 19.09 -7.53
N VAL A 67 6.07 19.02 -8.27
CA VAL A 67 6.08 18.68 -9.70
C VAL A 67 6.19 17.18 -9.87
N ASP A 68 5.52 16.66 -10.90
CA ASP A 68 5.66 15.27 -11.29
C ASP A 68 7.00 15.02 -12.00
N PRO A 69 7.94 14.26 -11.40
CA PRO A 69 9.24 14.01 -12.03
C PRO A 69 9.16 12.97 -13.16
N TYR A 70 8.05 12.23 -13.28
CA TYR A 70 7.83 11.20 -14.28
C TYR A 70 6.77 11.59 -15.31
N GLY A 71 6.18 12.77 -15.14
CA GLY A 71 5.25 13.34 -16.09
C GLY A 71 5.89 13.56 -17.44
N HIS A 72 5.13 13.28 -18.50
CA HIS A 72 5.46 13.71 -19.85
C HIS A 72 4.79 15.06 -20.14
N GLU A 73 5.10 15.65 -21.30
CA GLU A 73 4.41 16.85 -21.75
C GLU A 73 2.92 16.55 -21.87
N VAL A 74 2.11 17.26 -21.06
CA VAL A 74 0.66 17.09 -21.06
C VAL A 74 0.12 17.77 -22.30
N GLU A 75 -0.45 16.98 -23.21
CA GLU A 75 -1.17 17.55 -24.36
C GLU A 75 -2.29 18.46 -23.86
N ASP A 76 -2.38 19.65 -24.44
CA ASP A 76 -3.45 20.59 -24.10
C ASP A 76 -4.79 19.95 -24.44
N ARG A 77 -5.66 19.84 -23.43
CA ARG A 77 -6.97 19.22 -23.54
C ARG A 77 -8.00 20.05 -22.80
N GLU A 78 -9.19 20.13 -23.39
CA GLU A 78 -10.31 20.85 -22.78
C GLU A 78 -10.67 20.27 -21.41
N ALA A 79 -11.02 21.16 -20.48
CA ALA A 79 -11.53 20.75 -19.18
C ALA A 79 -12.88 20.04 -19.34
N LEU A 80 -13.02 18.90 -18.67
CA LEU A 80 -14.28 18.17 -18.60
C LEU A 80 -15.23 18.89 -17.63
N ASN A 81 -16.39 19.31 -18.12
CA ASN A 81 -17.45 19.98 -17.35
C ASN A 81 -18.76 19.19 -17.42
N ASP A 82 -18.66 17.86 -17.27
CA ASP A 82 -19.76 16.91 -17.33
C ASP A 82 -20.05 16.28 -15.94
N GLU A 83 -21.07 15.44 -15.88
CA GLU A 83 -21.47 14.71 -14.67
C GLU A 83 -21.22 13.21 -14.85
N VAL A 84 -20.79 12.56 -13.77
CA VAL A 84 -20.60 11.10 -13.71
C VAL A 84 -21.29 10.53 -12.49
N GLU A 85 -21.63 9.24 -12.55
CA GLU A 85 -22.26 8.54 -11.43
C GLU A 85 -21.26 8.30 -10.29
N VAL A 86 -20.02 7.96 -10.64
CA VAL A 86 -18.95 7.71 -9.66
C VAL A 86 -17.66 8.43 -10.08
N LEU A 87 -17.13 9.24 -9.18
CA LEU A 87 -15.85 9.94 -9.34
C LEU A 87 -14.83 9.42 -8.31
N PHE A 88 -13.69 8.96 -8.80
CA PHE A 88 -12.52 8.64 -7.98
C PHE A 88 -11.48 9.76 -8.08
N ILE A 89 -10.90 10.14 -6.95
CA ILE A 89 -9.74 11.02 -6.88
C ILE A 89 -8.54 10.17 -6.47
N GLY A 90 -7.59 10.02 -7.40
CA GLY A 90 -6.45 9.11 -7.31
C GLY A 90 -6.64 7.83 -8.12
N GLY A 91 -5.67 7.50 -8.96
CA GLY A 91 -5.60 6.33 -9.85
C GLY A 91 -4.72 5.20 -9.30
N GLY A 92 -4.75 4.98 -7.98
CA GLY A 92 -4.09 3.84 -7.34
C GLY A 92 -4.97 2.59 -7.28
N PHE A 93 -4.49 1.55 -6.57
CA PHE A 93 -5.21 0.28 -6.44
C PHE A 93 -6.65 0.42 -5.94
N SER A 94 -6.92 1.34 -5.00
CA SER A 94 -8.28 1.53 -4.48
C SER A 94 -9.26 1.90 -5.58
N ALA A 95 -8.89 2.84 -6.47
CA ALA A 95 -9.72 3.22 -7.60
C ALA A 95 -9.80 2.07 -8.60
N LEU A 96 -8.67 1.57 -9.11
CA LEU A 96 -8.62 0.50 -10.12
C LEU A 96 -9.48 -0.71 -9.72
N LEU A 97 -9.28 -1.23 -8.51
CA LEU A 97 -10.04 -2.36 -7.96
C LEU A 97 -11.52 -2.04 -7.86
N THR A 98 -11.87 -0.91 -7.24
CA THR A 98 -13.27 -0.58 -6.96
C THR A 98 -14.03 -0.34 -8.26
N SER A 99 -13.43 0.37 -9.21
CA SER A 99 -14.03 0.58 -10.52
C SER A 99 -14.17 -0.70 -11.33
N ALA A 100 -13.22 -1.64 -11.25
CA ALA A 100 -13.38 -2.95 -11.90
C ALA A 100 -14.60 -3.69 -11.34
N ARG A 101 -14.75 -3.72 -10.00
CA ARG A 101 -15.91 -4.34 -9.34
C ARG A 101 -17.22 -3.61 -9.60
N LEU A 102 -17.22 -2.29 -9.75
CA LEU A 102 -18.41 -1.51 -10.10
C LEU A 102 -18.88 -1.81 -11.53
N ARG A 103 -17.94 -1.93 -12.49
CA ARG A 103 -18.27 -2.34 -13.86
C ARG A 103 -18.87 -3.74 -13.92
N GLU A 104 -18.38 -4.70 -13.12
CA GLU A 104 -19.01 -6.02 -12.98
C GLU A 104 -20.47 -5.95 -12.49
N LYS A 105 -20.86 -4.87 -11.81
CA LYS A 105 -22.24 -4.61 -11.36
C LYS A 105 -23.05 -3.76 -12.33
N GLY A 106 -22.49 -3.43 -13.50
CA GLY A 106 -23.16 -2.65 -14.55
C GLY A 106 -23.07 -1.14 -14.38
N VAL A 107 -22.20 -0.63 -13.50
CA VAL A 107 -21.94 0.81 -13.37
C VAL A 107 -20.89 1.23 -14.39
N GLU A 108 -21.31 2.01 -15.39
CA GLU A 108 -20.46 2.39 -16.53
C GLU A 108 -19.96 3.84 -16.48
N SER A 109 -20.71 4.73 -15.82
CA SER A 109 -20.41 6.16 -15.70
C SER A 109 -19.43 6.42 -14.55
N ILE A 110 -18.18 6.00 -14.77
CA ILE A 110 -17.09 6.10 -13.80
C ILE A 110 -15.98 6.99 -14.37
N ARG A 111 -15.48 7.92 -13.56
CA ARG A 111 -14.26 8.68 -13.87
C ARG A 111 -13.23 8.58 -12.76
N ILE A 112 -11.97 8.51 -13.16
CA ILE A 112 -10.81 8.58 -12.27
C ILE A 112 -10.04 9.85 -12.61
N VAL A 113 -9.75 10.67 -11.61
CA VAL A 113 -8.92 11.87 -11.74
C VAL A 113 -7.64 11.63 -10.96
N GLU A 114 -6.53 11.45 -11.66
CA GLU A 114 -5.19 11.27 -11.09
C GLU A 114 -4.35 12.53 -11.35
N ARG A 115 -3.55 12.91 -10.35
CA ARG A 115 -2.62 14.04 -10.45
C ARG A 115 -1.36 13.68 -11.23
N GLY A 116 -0.88 12.45 -11.06
CA GLY A 116 0.24 11.91 -11.80
C GLY A 116 -0.12 11.70 -13.27
N ALA A 117 0.89 11.61 -14.12
CA ALA A 117 0.66 11.42 -15.56
C ALA A 117 0.21 9.99 -15.95
N ASP A 118 0.08 9.07 -14.98
CA ASP A 118 -0.42 7.70 -15.21
C ASP A 118 -0.99 7.10 -13.91
N VAL A 119 -1.64 5.93 -14.02
CA VAL A 119 -2.12 5.14 -12.89
C VAL A 119 -0.98 4.56 -12.05
N GLY A 120 -1.33 4.04 -10.87
CA GLY A 120 -0.43 3.33 -9.98
C GLY A 120 -0.35 3.95 -8.59
N GLY A 121 -0.78 5.21 -8.45
CA GLY A 121 -0.78 5.93 -7.17
C GLY A 121 0.61 5.88 -6.51
N THR A 122 0.71 5.28 -5.33
CA THR A 122 1.99 5.07 -4.64
C THR A 122 3.08 4.51 -5.55
N TRP A 123 2.75 3.55 -6.41
CA TRP A 123 3.71 2.87 -7.29
C TRP A 123 4.06 3.66 -8.55
N TYR A 124 3.22 4.64 -8.92
CA TYR A 124 3.57 5.64 -9.92
C TYR A 124 4.60 6.62 -9.36
N TRP A 125 4.34 7.15 -8.16
CA TRP A 125 5.12 8.23 -7.55
C TRP A 125 6.46 7.76 -6.98
N ASN A 126 6.55 6.53 -6.48
CA ASN A 126 7.76 6.04 -5.83
C ASN A 126 8.52 5.10 -6.76
N ARG A 127 9.66 5.56 -7.29
CA ARG A 127 10.53 4.76 -8.19
C ARG A 127 11.99 4.80 -7.74
N TYR A 128 12.23 4.90 -6.44
CA TYR A 128 13.59 4.89 -5.89
C TYR A 128 14.23 3.48 -6.01
N PRO A 129 15.56 3.37 -6.12
CA PRO A 129 16.23 2.08 -6.24
C PRO A 129 15.95 1.16 -5.05
N GLY A 130 15.54 -0.08 -5.32
CA GLY A 130 15.22 -1.08 -4.29
C GLY A 130 13.82 -0.97 -3.70
N ILE A 131 12.93 -0.16 -4.28
CA ILE A 131 11.53 -0.11 -3.87
C ILE A 131 10.83 -1.46 -4.06
N ALA A 132 10.10 -1.91 -3.04
CA ALA A 132 9.30 -3.13 -3.03
C ALA A 132 8.13 -3.00 -2.05
N CYS A 133 7.14 -3.88 -2.17
CA CYS A 133 6.13 -4.06 -1.12
C CYS A 133 6.73 -4.82 0.08
N ASP A 134 6.22 -4.54 1.28
CA ASP A 134 6.60 -5.20 2.53
C ASP A 134 5.64 -6.34 2.92
N VAL A 135 4.47 -6.41 2.28
CA VAL A 135 3.51 -7.50 2.33
C VAL A 135 3.81 -8.49 1.20
N GLU A 136 3.58 -9.78 1.45
CA GLU A 136 3.73 -10.81 0.42
C GLU A 136 2.88 -10.49 -0.82
N SER A 137 3.48 -10.56 -2.00
CA SER A 137 2.89 -10.16 -3.28
C SER A 137 1.54 -10.82 -3.54
N TYR A 138 1.42 -12.11 -3.22
CA TYR A 138 0.17 -12.88 -3.37
C TYR A 138 -0.99 -12.35 -2.50
N SER A 139 -0.67 -11.66 -1.41
CA SER A 139 -1.66 -11.02 -0.53
C SER A 139 -1.84 -9.54 -0.84
N TYR A 140 -0.85 -8.90 -1.45
CA TYR A 140 -0.84 -7.46 -1.70
C TYR A 140 -1.44 -7.06 -3.05
N LEU A 141 -1.12 -7.79 -4.12
CA LEU A 141 -1.60 -7.48 -5.47
C LEU A 141 -3.07 -7.89 -5.61
N PRO A 142 -3.97 -6.96 -5.97
CA PRO A 142 -5.40 -7.25 -6.10
C PRO A 142 -5.70 -7.95 -7.43
N LEU A 143 -6.73 -8.80 -7.48
CA LEU A 143 -7.22 -9.43 -8.73
C LEU A 143 -6.22 -10.35 -9.43
N LEU A 144 -5.34 -11.04 -8.69
CA LEU A 144 -4.34 -11.94 -9.29
C LEU A 144 -4.97 -13.04 -10.16
N GLU A 145 -6.07 -13.64 -9.71
CA GLU A 145 -6.79 -14.67 -10.47
C GLU A 145 -7.44 -14.08 -11.72
N GLU A 146 -8.18 -12.98 -11.59
CA GLU A 146 -8.84 -12.34 -12.73
C GLU A 146 -7.84 -11.76 -13.74
N MET A 147 -6.64 -11.37 -13.30
CA MET A 147 -5.56 -10.92 -14.17
C MET A 147 -4.71 -12.07 -14.73
N GLU A 148 -4.93 -13.31 -14.27
CA GLU A 148 -4.11 -14.48 -14.59
C GLU A 148 -2.61 -14.21 -14.36
N TYR A 149 -2.30 -13.47 -13.29
CA TYR A 149 -0.96 -12.96 -13.02
C TYR A 149 -0.29 -13.69 -11.88
N PHE A 150 0.99 -14.02 -12.07
CA PHE A 150 1.83 -14.63 -11.07
C PHE A 150 2.98 -13.68 -10.72
N PRO A 151 3.02 -13.12 -9.51
CA PRO A 151 4.12 -12.28 -9.07
C PRO A 151 5.47 -13.00 -9.18
N THR A 152 6.47 -12.30 -9.69
CA THR A 152 7.82 -12.82 -9.95
C THR A 152 8.62 -13.05 -8.66
N MET A 153 8.29 -12.31 -7.60
CA MET A 153 8.96 -12.37 -6.30
C MET A 153 7.95 -12.42 -5.16
N LYS A 154 8.36 -13.00 -4.03
CA LYS A 154 7.57 -13.01 -2.78
C LYS A 154 7.24 -11.60 -2.28
N PHE A 155 8.14 -10.64 -2.52
CA PHE A 155 7.95 -9.22 -2.27
C PHE A 155 8.23 -8.49 -3.58
N ALA A 156 7.17 -8.13 -4.31
CA ALA A 156 7.24 -7.57 -5.65
C ALA A 156 7.95 -6.21 -5.64
N SER A 157 8.73 -5.96 -6.69
CA SER A 157 9.37 -4.65 -6.86
C SER A 157 8.33 -3.59 -7.19
N GLY A 158 8.59 -2.33 -6.82
CA GLY A 158 7.66 -1.25 -7.17
C GLY A 158 7.44 -1.10 -8.68
N PHE A 159 8.44 -1.46 -9.50
CA PHE A 159 8.35 -1.44 -10.96
C PHE A 159 7.37 -2.50 -11.48
N GLU A 160 7.44 -3.72 -10.96
CA GLU A 160 6.50 -4.81 -11.27
C GLU A 160 5.07 -4.42 -10.85
N ILE A 161 4.92 -3.81 -9.68
CA ILE A 161 3.62 -3.38 -9.18
C ILE A 161 3.03 -2.25 -10.02
N LEU A 162 3.86 -1.31 -10.50
CA LEU A 162 3.44 -0.26 -11.43
C LEU A 162 2.98 -0.85 -12.77
N GLU A 163 3.77 -1.75 -13.35
CA GLU A 163 3.42 -2.47 -14.59
C GLU A 163 2.10 -3.24 -14.43
N TYR A 164 1.89 -3.85 -13.25
CA TYR A 164 0.64 -4.52 -12.93
C TYR A 164 -0.54 -3.54 -12.88
N CYS A 165 -0.38 -2.35 -12.28
CA CYS A 165 -1.42 -1.32 -12.29
C CYS A 165 -1.79 -0.88 -13.71
N GLN A 166 -0.79 -0.66 -14.58
CA GLN A 166 -0.99 -0.30 -15.99
C GLN A 166 -1.67 -1.43 -16.78
N SER A 167 -1.33 -2.68 -16.47
CA SER A 167 -1.96 -3.87 -17.05
C SER A 167 -3.42 -3.99 -16.63
N MET A 168 -3.75 -3.74 -15.35
CA MET A 168 -5.14 -3.64 -14.88
C MET A 168 -5.86 -2.49 -15.59
N ALA A 169 -5.23 -1.32 -15.67
CA ALA A 169 -5.78 -0.15 -16.34
C ALA A 169 -6.18 -0.46 -17.79
N THR A 170 -5.31 -1.17 -18.51
CA THR A 170 -5.55 -1.61 -19.88
C THR A 170 -6.68 -2.66 -19.95
N LYS A 171 -6.58 -3.75 -19.17
CA LYS A 171 -7.52 -4.88 -19.25
C LYS A 171 -8.97 -4.45 -19.01
N PHE A 172 -9.16 -3.54 -18.07
CA PHE A 172 -10.48 -3.06 -17.67
C PHE A 172 -10.87 -1.77 -18.39
N GLY A 173 -10.14 -1.30 -19.41
CA GLY A 173 -10.52 -0.15 -20.25
C GLY A 173 -10.59 1.16 -19.47
N PHE A 174 -9.54 1.45 -18.69
CA PHE A 174 -9.40 2.68 -17.92
C PHE A 174 -8.71 3.81 -18.70
N TYR A 175 -7.92 3.48 -19.71
CA TYR A 175 -7.29 4.47 -20.60
C TYR A 175 -8.20 4.97 -21.71
N ASP A 176 -9.30 4.27 -21.97
CA ASP A 176 -10.17 4.51 -23.13
C ASP A 176 -11.18 5.66 -22.91
N LYS A 177 -11.12 6.38 -21.77
CA LYS A 177 -12.10 7.40 -21.36
C LYS A 177 -11.48 8.68 -20.83
#